data_AF-A0AAE1X028-F1
#
_entry.id   AF-A0AAE1X028-F1
#
_cell.length_a   1.000
_cell.length_b   1.000
_cell.length_c   1.000
_cell.angle_alpha   90.00
_cell.angle_beta   90.00
_cell.angle_gamma   90.00
#
_symmetry.space_group_name_H-M   'P 1'
#
loop_
_entity.id
_entity.type
_entity.pdbx_description
1 polymer ?
#
loop_
_entity_poly.entity_id
_entity_poly.type
_entity_poly.pdbx_seq_one_letter_code
_entity_poly.pdbx_strand_id
1 'polypeptide(L)'
;MSFLGSNASWELLRKTVFGQEGCPPSLEKIGQDIAQSCKGLPLAIVVIGGLLSKDSKKIEWEQIMLDVNSTVATNGGNQLMEILSLSYNSLPHPLNACFLYMGVFPEDDEIFVSQLIKLWIAEGFVKPLLPKSFEEVAEDYLKDLIGRNLIQVLSFTRRCRLLTVLNMLTLRFNEFPIGIMELVHLRYLALSKGKPKFPASIYKLQNLKL
;
A
#
# COMPACT_ATOMS: atom_id res chain seq x y z
N MET A 1 -1.96 -19.00 -8.33
CA MET A 1 -0.64 -18.37 -8.09
C MET A 1 0.32 -19.43 -7.59
N SER A 2 1.53 -19.49 -8.14
CA SER A 2 2.58 -20.42 -7.68
C SER A 2 3.46 -19.75 -6.62
N PHE A 3 3.86 -20.51 -5.60
CA PHE A 3 4.83 -20.06 -4.60
C PHE A 3 6.25 -20.07 -5.19
N LEU A 4 7.09 -19.13 -4.76
CA LEU A 4 8.51 -19.03 -5.10
C LEU A 4 9.35 -19.82 -4.09
N GLY A 5 10.43 -20.44 -4.57
CA GLY A 5 11.47 -20.97 -3.69
C GLY A 5 12.27 -19.84 -3.03
N SER A 6 13.08 -20.15 -2.02
CA SER A 6 13.82 -19.15 -1.23
C SER A 6 14.71 -18.24 -2.09
N ASN A 7 15.47 -18.80 -3.03
CA ASN A 7 16.33 -18.01 -3.92
C ASN A 7 15.52 -17.08 -4.82
N ALA A 8 14.45 -17.57 -5.45
CA ALA A 8 13.58 -16.76 -6.30
C ALA A 8 12.84 -15.67 -5.50
N SER A 9 12.53 -15.94 -4.23
CA SER A 9 11.89 -14.98 -3.32
C SER A 9 12.84 -13.84 -2.98
N TRP A 10 14.10 -14.18 -2.66
CA TRP A 10 15.13 -13.20 -2.40
C TRP A 10 15.46 -12.37 -3.65
N GLU A 11 15.63 -13.00 -4.81
CA GLU A 11 15.86 -12.27 -6.07
C GLU A 11 14.74 -11.27 -6.38
N LEU A 12 13.48 -11.69 -6.15
CA LEU A 12 12.34 -10.80 -6.33
C LEU A 12 12.41 -9.60 -5.36
N LEU A 13 12.69 -9.83 -4.07
CA LEU A 13 12.81 -8.75 -3.08
C LEU A 13 13.94 -7.80 -3.46
N ARG A 14 15.13 -8.35 -3.76
CA ARG A 14 16.32 -7.58 -4.13
C ARG A 14 16.03 -6.69 -5.34
N LYS A 15 15.43 -7.25 -6.39
CA LYS A 15 15.05 -6.49 -7.59
C LYS A 15 13.99 -5.44 -7.29
N THR A 16 13.08 -5.71 -6.36
CA THR A 16 12.03 -4.77 -5.96
C THR A 16 12.61 -3.56 -5.24
N VAL A 17 13.58 -3.75 -4.34
CA VAL A 17 14.16 -2.68 -3.51
C VAL A 17 15.28 -1.92 -4.25
N PHE A 18 16.18 -2.64 -4.92
CA PHE A 18 17.40 -2.08 -5.52
C PHE A 18 17.32 -1.96 -7.05
N GLY A 19 16.29 -2.51 -7.71
CA GLY A 19 16.18 -2.48 -9.16
C GLY A 19 17.30 -3.28 -9.83
N GLN A 20 18.12 -2.62 -10.65
CA GLN A 20 19.32 -3.20 -11.26
C GLN A 20 20.60 -2.92 -10.44
N GLU A 21 20.51 -2.18 -9.35
CA GLU A 21 21.63 -1.89 -8.46
C GLU A 21 21.91 -3.08 -7.53
N GLY A 22 23.14 -3.18 -7.05
CA GLY A 22 23.54 -4.24 -6.11
C GLY A 22 23.07 -3.96 -4.69
N CYS A 23 22.61 -4.99 -3.98
CA CYS A 23 22.31 -4.91 -2.55
C CYS A 23 23.61 -4.78 -1.74
N PRO A 24 23.72 -3.86 -0.77
CA PRO A 24 24.85 -3.81 0.15
C PRO A 24 24.99 -5.14 0.93
N PRO A 25 26.21 -5.66 1.14
CA PRO A 25 26.42 -6.92 1.87
C PRO A 25 25.87 -6.91 3.30
N SER A 26 25.80 -5.74 3.92
CA SER A 26 25.24 -5.55 5.27
C SER A 26 23.73 -5.78 5.35
N LEU A 27 23.00 -5.65 4.23
CA LEU A 27 21.56 -5.81 4.12
C LEU A 27 21.15 -7.17 3.54
N GLU A 28 22.08 -7.92 2.94
CA GLU A 28 21.75 -9.16 2.22
C GLU A 28 21.18 -10.24 3.14
N LYS A 29 21.79 -10.47 4.30
CA LYS A 29 21.31 -11.49 5.25
C LYS A 29 19.90 -11.17 5.76
N ILE A 30 19.67 -9.93 6.19
CA ILE A 30 18.35 -9.52 6.66
C ILE A 30 17.31 -9.51 5.54
N GLY A 31 17.69 -9.14 4.33
CA GLY A 31 16.82 -9.23 3.16
C GLY A 31 16.40 -10.65 2.82
N GLN A 32 17.31 -11.62 2.93
CA GLN A 32 16.99 -13.04 2.77
C GLN A 32 16.01 -13.52 3.85
N ASP A 33 16.23 -13.14 5.11
CA ASP A 33 15.34 -13.50 6.22
C ASP A 33 13.94 -12.91 6.01
N ILE A 34 13.84 -11.65 5.58
CA ILE A 34 12.56 -10.99 5.24
C ILE A 34 11.85 -11.71 4.08
N ALA A 35 12.58 -12.05 3.01
CA ALA A 35 12.02 -12.78 1.88
C ALA A 35 11.50 -14.18 2.29
N GLN A 36 12.19 -14.83 3.22
CA GLN A 36 11.77 -16.11 3.77
C GLN A 36 10.51 -15.97 4.64
N SER A 37 10.39 -14.90 5.42
CA SER A 37 9.16 -14.60 6.20
C SER A 37 7.92 -14.45 5.31
N CYS A 38 8.09 -14.10 4.03
CA CYS A 38 7.00 -14.03 3.05
C CYS A 38 6.50 -15.41 2.56
N LYS A 39 7.13 -16.51 2.99
CA LYS A 39 6.79 -17.91 2.67
C LYS A 39 6.58 -18.19 1.18
N GLY A 40 7.38 -17.52 0.34
CA GLY A 40 7.33 -17.71 -1.11
C GLY A 40 6.10 -17.10 -1.79
N LEU A 41 5.27 -16.30 -1.11
CA LEU A 41 4.24 -15.52 -1.77
C LEU A 41 4.92 -14.39 -2.55
N PRO A 42 4.94 -14.42 -3.91
CA PRO A 42 5.56 -13.34 -4.70
C PRO A 42 5.02 -11.98 -4.28
N LEU A 43 3.78 -12.00 -3.83
CA LEU A 43 3.05 -10.80 -3.60
C LEU A 43 3.38 -10.09 -2.29
N ALA A 44 3.47 -10.87 -1.21
CA ALA A 44 3.97 -10.36 0.06
C ALA A 44 5.37 -9.74 -0.08
N ILE A 45 6.20 -10.36 -0.93
CA ILE A 45 7.56 -9.91 -1.21
C ILE A 45 7.57 -8.53 -1.87
N VAL A 46 6.74 -8.32 -2.91
CA VAL A 46 6.66 -7.02 -3.60
C VAL A 46 6.17 -5.92 -2.67
N VAL A 47 5.18 -6.23 -1.83
CA VAL A 47 4.58 -5.31 -0.87
C VAL A 47 5.59 -4.89 0.21
N ILE A 48 6.33 -5.85 0.80
CA ILE A 48 7.40 -5.56 1.75
C ILE A 48 8.56 -4.84 1.08
N GLY A 49 8.90 -5.20 -0.16
CA GLY A 49 9.90 -4.50 -0.95
C GLY A 49 9.56 -3.02 -1.16
N GLY A 50 8.27 -2.67 -1.24
CA GLY A 50 7.83 -1.28 -1.27
C GLY A 50 7.95 -0.52 0.06
N LEU A 51 8.06 -1.24 1.19
CA LEU A 51 8.31 -0.63 2.50
C LEU A 51 9.80 -0.38 2.76
N LEU A 52 10.64 -1.15 2.09
CA LEU A 52 12.08 -1.04 2.20
C LEU A 52 12.57 0.03 1.24
N SER A 53 13.23 1.07 1.76
CA SER A 53 13.94 2.02 0.90
C SER A 53 15.36 1.52 0.63
N LYS A 54 15.85 1.81 -0.58
CA LYS A 54 17.26 1.58 -0.94
C LYS A 54 18.23 2.39 -0.09
N ASP A 55 17.78 3.54 0.42
CA ASP A 55 18.57 4.45 1.26
C ASP A 55 18.38 4.17 2.77
N SER A 56 17.58 3.16 3.13
CA SER A 56 17.30 2.79 4.52
C SER A 56 18.53 2.26 5.23
N LYS A 57 18.68 2.65 6.50
CA LYS A 57 19.69 2.04 7.39
C LYS A 57 19.29 0.61 7.73
N LYS A 58 20.28 -0.23 8.08
CA LYS A 58 20.06 -1.60 8.55
C LYS A 58 19.02 -1.70 9.69
N ILE A 59 18.99 -0.70 10.58
CA ILE A 59 18.04 -0.63 11.70
C ILE A 59 16.59 -0.57 11.20
N GLU A 60 16.31 0.10 10.08
CA GLU A 60 14.96 0.18 9.51
C GLU A 60 14.52 -1.17 8.93
N TRP A 61 15.45 -1.92 8.34
CA TRP A 61 15.19 -3.29 7.88
C TRP A 61 14.92 -4.23 9.06
N GLU A 62 15.69 -4.09 10.14
CA GLU A 62 15.48 -4.84 11.40
C GLU A 62 14.10 -4.54 12.01
N GLN A 63 13.66 -3.29 11.99
CA GLN A 63 12.32 -2.92 12.44
C GLN A 63 11.22 -3.55 11.57
N ILE A 64 11.34 -3.47 10.24
CA ILE A 64 10.37 -4.09 9.32
C ILE A 64 10.31 -5.60 9.52
N MET A 65 11.46 -6.25 9.74
CA MET A 65 11.50 -7.68 10.04
C MET A 65 10.77 -8.03 11.35
N LEU A 66 10.92 -7.21 12.40
CA LEU A 66 10.20 -7.37 13.66
C LEU A 66 8.68 -7.19 13.47
N ASP A 67 8.28 -6.20 12.68
CA ASP A 67 6.87 -5.92 12.39
C ASP A 67 6.23 -7.06 11.58
N VAL A 68 6.95 -7.60 10.58
CA VAL A 68 6.51 -8.77 9.81
C VAL A 68 6.42 -10.03 10.68
N ASN A 69 7.40 -10.28 11.54
CA ASN A 69 7.38 -11.48 12.38
C ASN A 69 6.31 -11.42 13.48
N SER A 70 6.09 -10.24 14.08
CA SER A 70 5.08 -10.05 15.13
C SER A 70 3.66 -10.20 14.59
N THR A 71 3.39 -9.69 13.39
CA THR A 71 2.08 -9.82 12.73
C THR A 71 1.78 -11.26 12.34
N VAL A 72 2.75 -11.98 11.76
CA VAL A 72 2.62 -13.39 11.37
C VAL A 72 2.47 -14.33 12.58
N ALA A 73 3.02 -13.97 13.74
CA ALA A 73 2.96 -14.80 14.95
C ALA A 73 1.66 -14.63 15.75
N THR A 74 0.99 -13.47 15.67
CA THR A 74 -0.16 -13.14 16.53
C THR A 74 -1.50 -13.63 16.00
N ASN A 75 -1.61 -13.85 14.69
CA ASN A 75 -2.87 -14.22 14.07
C ASN A 75 -2.65 -15.46 13.21
N GLY A 76 -3.34 -16.57 13.48
CA GLY A 76 -3.43 -17.72 12.57
C GLY A 76 -4.20 -17.39 11.26
N GLY A 77 -4.09 -16.15 10.78
CA GLY A 77 -4.82 -15.56 9.67
C GLY A 77 -4.10 -15.72 8.33
N ASN A 78 -4.67 -15.09 7.31
CA ASN A 78 -4.08 -15.08 5.97
C ASN A 78 -2.88 -14.11 5.98
N GLN A 79 -1.66 -14.65 6.05
CA GLN A 79 -0.39 -13.92 6.08
C GLN A 79 -0.31 -12.77 5.05
N LEU A 80 -0.90 -12.96 3.87
CA LEU A 80 -0.95 -11.91 2.85
C LEU A 80 -1.69 -10.66 3.37
N MET A 81 -2.82 -10.83 4.07
CA MET A 81 -3.59 -9.71 4.62
C MET A 81 -2.82 -8.92 5.66
N GLU A 82 -2.08 -9.61 6.53
CA GLU A 82 -1.30 -8.97 7.59
C GLU A 82 -0.18 -8.12 7.00
N ILE A 83 0.50 -8.64 5.98
CA ILE A 83 1.55 -7.91 5.27
C ILE A 83 0.98 -6.70 4.53
N LEU A 84 -0.20 -6.83 3.92
CA LEU A 84 -0.88 -5.69 3.29
C LEU A 84 -1.33 -4.64 4.33
N SER A 85 -1.81 -5.07 5.49
CA SER A 85 -2.16 -4.17 6.60
C SER A 85 -0.94 -3.42 7.12
N LEU A 86 0.22 -4.06 7.22
CA LEU A 86 1.48 -3.38 7.57
C LEU A 86 1.81 -2.28 6.57
N SER A 87 1.70 -2.57 5.27
CA SER A 87 1.97 -1.56 4.25
C SER A 87 1.04 -0.37 4.32
N TYR A 88 -0.25 -0.61 4.54
CA TYR A 88 -1.23 0.45 4.78
C TYR A 88 -0.90 1.27 6.04
N ASN A 89 -0.62 0.62 7.17
CA ASN A 89 -0.32 1.31 8.43
C ASN A 89 0.97 2.15 8.39
N SER A 90 1.90 1.81 7.50
CA SER A 90 3.15 2.54 7.28
C SER A 90 3.01 3.81 6.43
N LEU A 91 1.86 4.04 5.80
CA LEU A 91 1.64 5.19 4.93
C LEU A 91 1.33 6.46 5.76
N PRO A 92 1.91 7.61 5.38
CA PRO A 92 1.50 8.90 5.93
C PRO A 92 0.00 9.17 5.70
N HIS A 93 -0.64 9.88 6.64
CA HIS A 93 -2.11 10.06 6.66
C HIS A 93 -2.74 10.57 5.34
N PRO A 94 -2.14 11.52 4.59
CA PRO A 94 -2.70 11.97 3.31
C PRO A 94 -2.62 10.91 2.19
N LEU A 95 -1.56 10.10 2.17
CA LEU A 95 -1.39 9.03 1.18
C LEU A 95 -2.40 7.90 1.41
N ASN A 96 -2.75 7.63 2.68
CA ASN A 96 -3.76 6.65 3.03
C ASN A 96 -5.10 6.99 2.39
N ALA A 97 -5.60 8.22 2.51
CA ALA A 97 -6.86 8.61 1.89
C ALA A 97 -6.84 8.45 0.35
N CYS A 98 -5.76 8.89 -0.30
CA CYS A 98 -5.57 8.75 -1.75
C CYS A 98 -5.58 7.27 -2.18
N PHE A 99 -4.88 6.42 -1.45
CA PHE A 99 -4.82 4.99 -1.69
C PHE A 99 -6.18 4.31 -1.50
N LEU A 100 -6.90 4.64 -0.42
CA LEU A 100 -8.23 4.09 -0.13
C LEU A 100 -9.25 4.45 -1.22
N TYR A 101 -9.16 5.67 -1.76
CA TYR A 101 -10.05 6.14 -2.82
C TYR A 101 -9.94 5.30 -4.09
N MET A 102 -8.78 4.67 -4.35
CA MET A 102 -8.62 3.75 -5.48
C MET A 102 -9.57 2.55 -5.41
N GLY A 103 -10.02 2.16 -4.21
CA GLY A 103 -10.99 1.08 -4.03
C GLY A 103 -12.40 1.37 -4.55
N VAL A 104 -12.68 2.61 -4.96
CA VAL A 104 -13.96 2.96 -5.63
C VAL A 104 -14.01 2.44 -7.06
N PHE A 105 -12.86 2.22 -7.69
CA PHE A 105 -12.77 1.72 -9.06
C PHE A 105 -12.86 0.19 -9.10
N PRO A 106 -13.44 -0.40 -10.17
CA PRO A 106 -13.45 -1.84 -10.36
C PRO A 106 -12.04 -2.43 -10.39
N GLU A 107 -11.93 -3.70 -10.00
CA GLU A 107 -10.66 -4.44 -10.05
C GLU A 107 -10.11 -4.48 -11.48
N ASP A 108 -8.80 -4.28 -11.61
CA ASP A 108 -8.05 -4.21 -12.87
C ASP A 108 -8.45 -3.08 -13.84
N ASP A 109 -9.31 -2.14 -13.43
CA ASP A 109 -9.70 -1.00 -14.26
C ASP A 109 -8.52 -0.03 -14.46
N GLU A 110 -8.41 0.52 -15.67
CA GLU A 110 -7.34 1.45 -16.03
C GLU A 110 -7.83 2.89 -15.87
N ILE A 111 -7.31 3.59 -14.85
CA ILE A 111 -7.71 4.95 -14.50
C ILE A 111 -6.70 5.93 -15.09
N PHE A 112 -7.17 6.96 -15.79
CA PHE A 112 -6.28 8.03 -16.24
C PHE A 112 -5.67 8.78 -15.04
N VAL A 113 -4.34 8.92 -15.03
CA VAL A 113 -3.62 9.59 -13.93
C VAL A 113 -4.12 11.02 -13.72
N SER A 114 -4.40 11.75 -14.80
CA SER A 114 -4.93 13.11 -14.73
C SER A 114 -6.34 13.18 -14.14
N GLN A 115 -7.16 12.14 -14.34
CA GLN A 115 -8.47 12.02 -13.71
C GLN A 115 -8.33 11.71 -12.23
N LEU A 116 -7.45 10.76 -11.88
CA LEU A 116 -7.20 10.39 -10.50
C LEU A 116 -6.71 11.56 -9.64
N ILE A 117 -5.75 12.33 -10.15
CA ILE A 117 -5.24 13.54 -9.48
C ILE A 117 -6.36 14.54 -9.22
N LYS A 118 -7.20 14.81 -10.23
CA LYS A 118 -8.34 15.74 -10.07
C LYS A 118 -9.32 15.27 -9.01
N LEU A 119 -9.56 13.96 -8.92
CA LEU A 119 -10.45 13.38 -7.91
C LEU A 119 -9.84 13.55 -6.51
N TRP A 120 -8.57 13.22 -6.31
CA TRP A 120 -7.91 13.40 -5.00
C TRP A 120 -7.90 14.87 -4.54
N ILE A 121 -7.72 15.81 -5.47
CA ILE A 121 -7.81 17.25 -5.18
C ILE A 121 -9.25 17.64 -4.83
N ALA A 122 -10.24 17.17 -5.59
CA ALA A 122 -11.65 17.47 -5.37
C ALA A 122 -12.20 16.92 -4.03
N GLU A 123 -11.67 15.78 -3.57
CA GLU A 123 -11.98 15.23 -2.25
C GLU A 123 -11.21 15.91 -1.11
N GLY A 124 -10.22 16.76 -1.42
CA GLY A 124 -9.45 17.51 -0.42
C GLY A 124 -8.34 16.73 0.28
N PHE A 125 -7.94 15.56 -0.25
CA PHE A 125 -6.81 14.78 0.30
C PHE A 125 -5.47 15.49 0.11
N VAL A 126 -5.41 16.33 -0.92
CA VAL A 126 -4.21 17.05 -1.31
C VAL A 126 -4.27 18.45 -0.73
N LYS A 127 -3.29 18.78 0.11
CA LYS A 127 -3.09 20.13 0.65
C LYS A 127 -1.84 20.72 0.03
N PRO A 128 -1.90 21.95 -0.51
CA PRO A 128 -0.75 22.55 -1.15
C PRO A 128 0.28 22.93 -0.09
N LEU A 129 1.53 22.58 -0.34
CA LEU A 129 2.68 22.98 0.47
C LEU A 129 3.50 23.92 -0.40
N LEU A 130 3.32 25.24 -0.21
CA LEU A 130 4.05 26.25 -0.98
C LEU A 130 5.56 25.94 -0.96
N PRO A 131 6.24 25.98 -2.11
CA PRO A 131 5.80 26.56 -3.38
C PRO A 131 4.99 25.64 -4.31
N LYS A 132 4.69 24.39 -3.92
CA LYS A 132 4.03 23.40 -4.79
C LYS A 132 2.54 23.66 -4.94
N SER A 133 2.05 23.50 -6.17
CA SER A 133 0.64 23.43 -6.53
C SER A 133 -0.03 22.15 -6.02
N PHE A 134 -1.36 22.09 -6.06
CA PHE A 134 -2.10 20.87 -5.71
C PHE A 134 -1.70 19.70 -6.62
N GLU A 135 -1.57 19.96 -7.92
CA GLU A 135 -1.19 18.97 -8.91
C GLU A 135 0.18 18.38 -8.63
N GLU A 136 1.18 19.23 -8.31
CA GLU A 136 2.53 18.77 -7.98
C GLU A 136 2.56 17.92 -6.70
N VAL A 137 1.81 18.32 -5.66
CA VAL A 137 1.70 17.51 -4.43
C VAL A 137 1.00 16.18 -4.70
N ALA A 138 -0.06 16.17 -5.51
CA ALA A 138 -0.78 14.95 -5.88
C ALA A 138 0.08 14.00 -6.72
N GLU A 139 0.88 14.53 -7.64
CA GLU A 139 1.84 13.75 -8.41
C GLU A 139 2.92 13.14 -7.52
N ASP A 140 3.39 13.86 -6.51
CA ASP A 140 4.34 13.31 -5.54
C ASP A 140 3.71 12.19 -4.69
N TYR A 141 2.45 12.34 -4.26
CA TYR A 141 1.72 11.25 -3.60
C TYR A 141 1.59 10.02 -4.51
N LEU A 142 1.30 10.22 -5.79
CA LEU A 142 1.25 9.13 -6.76
C LEU A 142 2.61 8.43 -6.91
N LYS A 143 3.70 9.20 -7.04
CA LYS A 143 5.08 8.65 -7.10
C LYS A 143 5.42 7.85 -5.86
N ASP A 144 5.04 8.33 -4.68
CA ASP A 144 5.28 7.62 -3.42
C ASP A 144 4.49 6.30 -3.36
N LEU A 145 3.23 6.29 -3.80
CA LEU A 145 2.41 5.06 -3.86
C LEU A 145 2.96 4.06 -4.88
N ILE A 146 3.53 4.54 -6.00
CA ILE A 146 4.24 3.69 -6.99
C ILE A 146 5.53 3.13 -6.39
N GLY A 147 6.33 3.98 -5.74
CA GLY A 147 7.59 3.56 -5.11
C GLY A 147 7.38 2.52 -4.01
N ARG A 148 6.20 2.56 -3.35
CA ARG A 148 5.78 1.57 -2.36
C ARG A 148 5.11 0.33 -2.95
N ASN A 149 5.12 0.19 -4.28
CA ASN A 149 4.48 -0.90 -5.01
C ASN A 149 3.00 -1.10 -4.63
N LEU A 150 2.27 0.00 -4.43
CA LEU A 150 0.83 -0.02 -4.15
C LEU A 150 0.00 0.27 -5.41
N ILE A 151 0.54 1.05 -6.34
CA ILE A 151 -0.07 1.40 -7.63
C ILE A 151 0.88 1.06 -8.76
N GLN A 152 0.34 0.53 -9.87
CA GLN A 152 1.09 0.33 -11.10
C GLN A 152 0.68 1.36 -12.15
N VAL A 153 1.66 2.08 -12.72
CA VAL A 153 1.44 2.96 -13.88
C VAL A 153 1.80 2.23 -15.17
N LEU A 154 0.89 2.31 -16.14
CA LEU A 154 1.10 1.84 -17.50
C LEU A 154 1.72 2.99 -18.29
N SER A 155 3.06 2.94 -18.43
CA SER A 155 3.89 4.04 -18.92
C SER A 155 3.47 4.59 -20.29
N PHE A 156 2.84 3.77 -21.13
CA PHE A 156 2.44 4.14 -22.48
C PHE A 156 1.11 4.90 -22.56
N THR A 157 0.22 4.76 -21.57
CA THR A 157 -1.16 5.26 -21.64
C THR A 157 -1.45 6.38 -20.65
N ARG A 158 -0.49 6.75 -19.78
CA ARG A 158 -0.73 7.60 -18.59
C ARG A 158 -1.93 7.12 -17.78
N ARG A 159 -2.15 5.81 -17.76
CA ARG A 159 -3.15 5.16 -16.93
C ARG A 159 -2.46 4.44 -15.79
N CYS A 160 -3.18 4.27 -14.72
CA CYS A 160 -2.76 3.54 -13.54
C CYS A 160 -3.86 2.55 -13.16
N ARG A 161 -3.45 1.50 -12.45
CA ARG A 161 -4.38 0.55 -11.84
C ARG A 161 -3.88 0.22 -10.45
N LEU A 162 -4.82 -0.07 -9.55
CA LEU A 162 -4.49 -0.67 -8.29
C LEU A 162 -3.88 -2.05 -8.54
N LEU A 163 -2.81 -2.38 -7.84
CA LEU A 163 -2.28 -3.74 -7.93
C LEU A 163 -3.30 -4.71 -7.33
N THR A 164 -3.72 -5.72 -8.09
CA THR A 164 -4.78 -6.74 -7.78
C THR A 164 -4.69 -7.29 -6.33
N VAL A 165 -3.45 -7.39 -5.90
CA VAL A 165 -2.89 -7.53 -4.56
C VAL A 165 -3.67 -6.89 -3.41
N LEU A 166 -4.02 -5.61 -3.58
CA LEU A 166 -4.52 -4.72 -2.54
C LEU A 166 -6.02 -4.51 -2.72
N ASN A 167 -6.75 -5.56 -3.08
CA ASN A 167 -8.19 -5.45 -3.09
C ASN A 167 -8.68 -5.13 -1.66
N MET A 168 -9.12 -3.89 -1.48
CA MET A 168 -9.62 -3.30 -0.23
C MET A 168 -10.77 -4.12 0.40
N LEU A 169 -11.51 -4.86 -0.43
CA LEU A 169 -12.57 -5.78 0.00
C LEU A 169 -12.05 -7.01 0.74
N THR A 170 -10.75 -7.25 0.67
CA THR A 170 -10.12 -8.42 1.28
C THR A 170 -9.34 -8.05 2.54
N LEU A 171 -8.94 -6.78 2.70
CA LEU A 171 -8.21 -6.29 3.87
C LEU A 171 -9.10 -6.29 5.12
N ARG A 172 -8.66 -7.01 6.16
CA ARG A 172 -9.28 -6.94 7.49
C ARG A 172 -8.64 -5.80 8.28
N PHE A 173 -9.41 -4.75 8.50
CA PHE A 173 -9.00 -3.64 9.34
C PHE A 173 -9.41 -3.89 10.80
N ASN A 174 -8.46 -3.78 11.72
CA ASN A 174 -8.77 -3.80 13.16
C ASN A 174 -9.46 -2.49 13.59
N GLU A 175 -9.09 -1.38 12.96
CA GLU A 175 -9.68 -0.05 13.14
C GLU A 175 -10.10 0.51 11.78
N PHE A 176 -11.25 1.19 11.74
CA PHE A 176 -11.73 1.76 10.49
C PHE A 176 -10.75 2.81 9.96
N PRO A 177 -10.33 2.74 8.67
CA PRO A 177 -9.42 3.70 8.08
C PRO A 177 -9.93 5.14 8.20
N ILE A 178 -9.30 5.96 9.02
CA ILE A 178 -9.78 7.33 9.28
C ILE A 178 -9.76 8.18 7.99
N GLY A 179 -8.88 7.88 7.03
CA GLY A 179 -8.90 8.53 5.70
C GLY A 179 -10.23 8.35 4.96
N ILE A 180 -11.00 7.29 5.24
CA ILE A 180 -12.36 7.12 4.71
C ILE A 180 -13.30 8.23 5.20
N MET A 181 -13.04 8.79 6.39
CA MET A 181 -13.83 9.87 6.95
C MET A 181 -13.69 11.20 6.20
N GLU A 182 -12.66 11.32 5.37
CA GLU A 182 -12.41 12.50 4.55
C GLU A 182 -13.10 12.41 3.17
N LEU A 183 -13.66 11.24 2.82
CA LEU A 183 -14.27 10.99 1.51
C LEU A 183 -15.70 11.58 1.46
N VAL A 184 -15.83 12.85 1.07
CA VAL A 184 -17.12 13.57 1.06
C VAL A 184 -18.09 13.06 -0.02
N HIS A 185 -17.57 12.47 -1.11
CA HIS A 185 -18.42 11.90 -2.18
C HIS A 185 -18.61 10.39 -2.10
N LEU A 186 -18.12 9.74 -1.03
CA LEU A 186 -18.26 8.29 -0.88
C LEU A 186 -19.73 7.90 -0.71
N ARG A 187 -20.26 7.13 -1.67
CA ARG A 187 -21.64 6.63 -1.67
C ARG A 187 -21.75 5.16 -1.24
N TYR A 188 -20.73 4.38 -1.54
CA TYR A 188 -20.69 2.94 -1.30
C TYR A 188 -19.33 2.58 -0.75
N LEU A 189 -19.31 1.85 0.37
CA LEU A 189 -18.08 1.31 0.96
C LEU A 189 -18.34 -0.14 1.34
N ALA A 190 -17.79 -1.05 0.55
CA ALA A 190 -17.78 -2.45 0.90
C ALA A 190 -16.53 -2.75 1.73
N LEU A 191 -16.73 -3.26 2.95
CA LEU A 191 -15.66 -3.69 3.85
C LEU A 191 -15.58 -5.21 3.85
N SER A 192 -14.38 -5.74 4.05
CA SER A 192 -14.17 -7.19 4.14
C SER A 192 -14.93 -7.82 5.32
N LYS A 193 -14.98 -9.16 5.36
CA LYS A 193 -15.57 -9.91 6.49
C LYS A 193 -14.79 -9.64 7.79
N GLY A 194 -15.30 -8.66 8.52
CA GLY A 194 -14.89 -8.22 9.85
C GLY A 194 -15.51 -6.85 10.04
N LYS A 195 -16.29 -6.63 11.10
CA LYS A 195 -16.78 -5.26 11.38
C LYS A 195 -15.61 -4.51 12.03
N PRO A 196 -14.87 -3.63 11.32
CA PRO A 196 -13.87 -2.82 11.99
C PRO A 196 -14.57 -1.98 13.05
N LYS A 197 -13.86 -1.64 14.14
CA LYS A 197 -14.38 -0.64 15.07
C LYS A 197 -14.50 0.69 14.33
N PHE A 198 -15.74 1.15 14.16
CA PHE A 198 -16.02 2.42 13.52
C PHE A 198 -15.72 3.58 14.49
N PRO A 199 -15.05 4.66 14.05
CA PRO A 199 -14.89 5.85 14.85
C PRO A 199 -16.24 6.51 15.07
N ALA A 200 -16.38 7.20 16.21
CA ALA A 200 -17.57 8.00 16.50
C ALA A 200 -17.89 9.00 15.38
N SER A 201 -16.88 9.46 14.64
CA SER A 201 -17.02 10.38 13.51
C SER A 201 -17.75 9.81 12.30
N ILE A 202 -18.05 8.51 12.21
CA ILE A 202 -18.62 7.87 11.00
C ILE A 202 -19.90 8.53 10.47
N TYR A 203 -20.67 9.19 11.34
CA TYR A 203 -21.87 9.97 10.96
C TYR A 203 -21.59 11.11 9.97
N LYS A 204 -20.33 11.55 9.81
CA LYS A 204 -19.95 12.58 8.83
C LYS A 204 -20.13 12.11 7.39
N LEU A 205 -20.15 10.79 7.15
CA LEU A 205 -20.37 10.20 5.83
C LEU A 205 -21.88 9.99 5.59
N GLN A 206 -22.62 11.09 5.45
CA GLN A 206 -24.08 11.09 5.37
C GLN A 206 -24.66 10.29 4.17
N ASN A 207 -23.84 10.03 3.15
CA ASN A 207 -24.22 9.31 1.94
C ASN A 207 -23.78 7.83 1.93
N LEU A 208 -23.16 7.36 3.01
CA LEU A 208 -22.60 6.01 3.09
C LEU A 208 -23.68 4.96 3.23
N LYS A 209 -23.82 4.10 2.22
CA LYS A 209 -24.56 2.83 2.35
C LYS A 209 -23.58 1.71 2.70
N LEU A 210 -23.82 1.05 3.82
CA LEU A 210 -23.12 -0.16 4.29
C LEU A 210 -23.70 -1.41 3.62
#